data_AF-A0A7S4SGV8-F1
#
_entry.id   AF-A0A7S4SGV8-F1
#
_cell.length_a   1.000
_cell.length_b   1.000
_cell.length_c   1.000
_cell.angle_alpha   90.00
_cell.angle_beta   90.00
_cell.angle_gamma   90.00
#
_symmetry.space_group_name_H-M   'P 1'
#
loop_
_entity.id
_entity.type
_entity.pdbx_description
1 polymer ?
#
loop_
_entity_poly.entity_id
_entity_poly.type
_entity_poly.pdbx_seq_one_letter_code
_entity_poly.pdbx_strand_id
1 'polypeptide(L)'
;CFFLSNSITAWVLAIVVLVAQVICFSVYIDGATLVFDSDKDWVYQYVCPRDNPACRITSDVGGLGWIFFAIFLAVHLLSDVVHGLKLVWSAPRYGLSWKTCQCLFGGLCLCSISALALYSSVVYNVAISRSNLELIFNTVILLFVNELDEKMYSCLETISPTWLEMTSDNIKATFSNTNDL
;
A
#
# COMPACT_ATOMS: atom_id res chain seq x y z
N CYS A 1 -10.52 -8.49 4.61
CA CYS A 1 -10.47 -8.43 3.12
C CYS A 1 -11.87 -8.72 2.55
N PHE A 2 -12.52 -7.73 1.95
CA PHE A 2 -13.90 -7.81 1.45
C PHE A 2 -14.07 -8.71 0.21
N PHE A 3 -13.00 -8.99 -0.52
CA PHE A 3 -12.97 -9.90 -1.68
C PHE A 3 -13.42 -11.34 -1.36
N LEU A 4 -13.42 -11.72 -0.09
CA LEU A 4 -13.86 -13.04 0.37
C LEU A 4 -15.38 -13.16 0.52
N SER A 5 -16.09 -12.03 0.55
CA SER A 5 -17.56 -12.05 0.63
C SER A 5 -18.16 -12.52 -0.70
N ASN A 6 -19.30 -13.22 -0.60
CA ASN A 6 -20.11 -13.60 -1.76
C ASN A 6 -21.07 -12.49 -2.20
N SER A 7 -21.11 -11.37 -1.47
CA SER A 7 -21.97 -10.23 -1.77
C SER A 7 -21.35 -9.31 -2.82
N ILE A 8 -22.16 -8.93 -3.82
CA ILE A 8 -21.77 -7.97 -4.87
C ILE A 8 -21.38 -6.62 -4.25
N THR A 9 -22.05 -6.19 -3.17
CA THR A 9 -21.76 -4.90 -2.51
C THR A 9 -20.37 -4.86 -1.89
N ALA A 10 -19.93 -5.97 -1.28
CA ALA A 10 -18.60 -6.08 -0.71
C ALA A 10 -17.51 -6.10 -1.79
N TRP A 11 -17.79 -6.72 -2.95
CA TRP A 11 -16.89 -6.69 -4.10
C TRP A 11 -16.74 -5.29 -4.72
N VAL A 12 -17.85 -4.58 -4.91
CA VAL A 12 -17.82 -3.19 -5.42
C VAL A 12 -16.99 -2.31 -4.49
N LEU A 13 -17.23 -2.42 -3.19
CA LEU A 13 -16.47 -1.67 -2.19
C LEU A 13 -14.97 -2.00 -2.26
N ALA A 14 -14.62 -3.28 -2.32
CA ALA A 14 -13.22 -3.72 -2.40
C ALA A 14 -12.51 -3.16 -3.65
N ILE A 15 -13.19 -3.16 -4.80
CA ILE A 15 -12.67 -2.60 -6.04
C ILE A 15 -12.50 -1.09 -5.91
N VAL A 16 -13.46 -0.38 -5.33
CA VAL A 16 -13.37 1.08 -5.14
C VAL A 16 -12.15 1.44 -4.29
N VAL A 17 -11.95 0.76 -3.17
CA VAL A 17 -10.79 0.99 -2.29
C VAL A 17 -9.48 0.68 -3.01
N LEU A 18 -9.41 -0.45 -3.72
CA LEU A 18 -8.23 -0.84 -4.48
C LEU A 18 -7.89 0.18 -5.58
N VAL A 19 -8.89 0.62 -6.34
CA VAL A 19 -8.71 1.63 -7.38
C VAL A 19 -8.25 2.95 -6.78
N ALA A 20 -8.83 3.38 -5.65
CA ALA A 20 -8.40 4.57 -4.95
C ALA A 20 -6.93 4.47 -4.50
N GLN A 21 -6.51 3.34 -3.91
CA GLN A 21 -5.11 3.11 -3.53
C GLN A 21 -4.17 3.17 -4.74
N VAL A 22 -4.52 2.52 -5.86
CA VAL A 22 -3.72 2.54 -7.09
C VAL A 22 -3.60 3.96 -7.66
N ILE A 23 -4.70 4.73 -7.68
CA ILE A 23 -4.68 6.12 -8.15
C ILE A 23 -3.76 6.97 -7.27
N CYS A 24 -3.88 6.86 -5.95
CA CYS A 24 -3.02 7.59 -5.02
C CYS A 24 -1.54 7.29 -5.29
N PHE A 25 -1.13 6.02 -5.34
CA PHE A 25 0.26 5.66 -5.65
C PHE A 25 0.71 6.13 -7.04
N SER A 26 -0.18 6.11 -8.03
CA SER A 26 0.12 6.59 -9.38
C SER A 26 0.47 8.07 -9.39
N VAL A 27 -0.23 8.90 -8.60
CA VAL A 27 0.09 10.34 -8.47
C VAL A 27 1.49 10.55 -7.90
N TYR A 28 1.88 9.79 -6.87
CA TYR A 28 3.22 9.88 -6.30
C TYR A 28 4.29 9.42 -7.30
N ILE A 29 4.08 8.31 -8.00
CA ILE A 29 5.02 7.85 -9.03
C ILE A 29 5.16 8.89 -10.14
N ASP A 30 4.04 9.46 -10.59
CA ASP A 30 4.03 10.49 -11.63
C ASP A 30 4.77 11.77 -11.19
N GLY A 31 4.65 12.17 -9.92
CA GLY A 31 5.43 13.26 -9.33
C GLY A 31 6.94 12.98 -9.26
N ALA A 32 7.35 11.70 -9.22
CA ALA A 32 8.75 11.29 -9.22
C ALA A 32 9.36 11.12 -10.63
N THR A 33 8.57 11.19 -11.71
CA THR A 33 9.07 10.96 -13.07
C THR A 33 9.94 12.11 -13.59
N LEU A 34 11.03 11.73 -14.27
CA LEU A 34 12.00 12.62 -14.90
C LEU A 34 11.50 13.12 -16.26
N VAL A 35 10.56 14.06 -16.25
CA VAL A 35 10.27 14.86 -17.44
C VAL A 35 10.61 16.30 -17.09
N PHE A 36 11.37 16.97 -17.95
CA PHE A 36 11.80 18.37 -17.79
C PHE A 36 10.62 19.34 -17.98
N ASP A 37 9.57 19.17 -17.19
CA ASP A 37 8.37 19.99 -17.21
C ASP A 37 8.19 20.66 -15.84
N SER A 38 7.68 21.89 -15.83
CA SER A 38 7.66 22.79 -14.67
C SER A 38 6.69 22.37 -13.55
N ASP A 39 5.85 21.38 -13.80
CA ASP A 39 4.78 20.92 -12.90
C ASP A 39 5.14 19.65 -12.10
N LYS A 40 6.41 19.24 -12.09
CA LYS A 40 6.88 18.03 -11.38
C LYS A 40 7.71 18.38 -10.16
N ASP A 41 7.47 17.69 -9.05
CA ASP A 41 8.16 17.88 -7.76
C ASP A 41 9.60 17.32 -7.72
N TRP A 42 10.09 16.79 -8.85
CA TRP A 42 11.49 16.41 -8.99
C TRP A 42 12.39 17.59 -8.59
N VAL A 43 13.16 17.37 -7.54
CA VAL A 43 14.17 18.29 -7.08
C VAL A 43 15.49 17.87 -7.70
N TYR A 44 16.17 18.81 -8.37
CA TYR A 44 17.56 18.59 -8.77
C TYR A 44 18.42 18.23 -7.55
N GLN A 45 18.86 16.97 -7.50
CA GLN A 45 19.84 16.47 -6.54
C GLN A 45 21.19 17.22 -6.64
N TYR A 46 21.42 17.94 -7.74
CA TYR A 46 22.61 18.77 -7.97
C TYR A 46 22.20 20.22 -8.20
N VAL A 47 22.69 21.12 -7.33
CA VAL A 47 22.66 22.56 -7.58
C VAL A 47 24.07 22.99 -7.93
N CYS A 48 24.25 23.49 -9.16
CA CYS A 48 25.51 24.05 -9.63
C CYS A 48 25.42 25.58 -9.51
N PRO A 49 26.08 26.19 -8.51
CA PRO A 49 26.15 27.65 -8.42
C PRO A 49 26.95 28.21 -9.62
N ARG A 50 26.55 29.37 -10.16
CA ARG A 50 27.22 30.01 -11.31
C ARG A 50 28.71 30.30 -11.07
N ASP A 51 29.10 30.42 -9.81
CA ASP A 51 30.42 30.92 -9.40
C ASP A 51 31.42 29.81 -9.05
N ASN A 52 31.01 28.53 -9.09
CA ASN A 52 31.90 27.41 -8.79
C ASN A 52 31.63 26.23 -9.74
N PRO A 53 32.66 25.68 -10.44
CA PRO A 53 32.50 24.50 -11.27
C PRO A 53 32.12 23.22 -10.48
N ALA A 54 32.27 23.23 -9.15
CA ALA A 54 31.84 22.12 -8.31
C ALA A 54 30.34 22.17 -8.02
N CYS A 55 29.57 21.29 -8.66
CA CYS A 55 28.16 21.06 -8.33
C CYS A 55 28.04 20.42 -6.94
N ARG A 56 27.15 20.95 -6.09
CA ARG A 56 26.88 20.38 -4.77
C ARG A 56 25.65 19.49 -4.82
N ILE A 57 25.77 18.34 -4.18
CA ILE A 57 24.64 17.48 -3.86
C ILE A 57 23.77 18.22 -2.84
N THR A 58 22.48 18.37 -3.14
CA THR A 58 21.49 19.02 -2.26
C THR A 58 20.82 18.07 -1.28
N SER A 59 20.95 16.74 -1.46
CA SER A 59 20.44 15.76 -0.51
C SER A 59 21.37 15.67 0.71
N ASP A 60 20.96 16.25 1.83
CA ASP A 60 21.60 16.09 3.15
C ASP A 60 20.87 15.00 3.95
N VAL A 61 20.51 13.92 3.26
CA VAL A 61 19.87 12.76 3.88
C VAL A 61 20.95 11.94 4.57
N GLY A 62 20.95 12.00 5.90
CA GLY A 62 21.86 11.23 6.74
C GLY A 62 21.44 9.76 6.83
N GLY A 63 22.38 8.90 7.25
CA GLY A 63 22.10 7.48 7.46
C GLY A 63 20.96 7.21 8.45
N LEU A 64 20.75 8.11 9.42
CA LEU A 64 19.60 8.02 10.35
C LEU A 64 18.25 8.14 9.63
N GLY A 65 18.12 9.00 8.62
CA GLY A 65 16.88 9.14 7.85
C GLY A 65 16.51 7.83 7.13
N TRP A 66 17.52 7.19 6.51
CA TRP A 66 17.36 5.89 5.86
C TRP A 66 17.04 4.75 6.83
N ILE A 67 17.55 4.80 8.07
CA ILE A 67 17.20 3.82 9.10
C ILE A 67 15.72 3.97 9.49
N PHE A 68 15.26 5.19 9.79
CA PHE A 68 13.85 5.42 10.13
C PHE A 68 12.91 5.05 8.97
N PHE A 69 13.29 5.37 7.74
CA PHE A 69 12.62 4.93 6.53
C PHE A 69 12.43 3.42 6.47
N ALA A 70 13.53 2.68 6.63
CA ALA A 70 13.51 1.22 6.58
C ALA A 70 12.65 0.63 7.71
N ILE A 71 12.70 1.21 8.92
CA ILE A 71 11.88 0.78 10.05
C ILE A 71 10.39 1.01 9.75
N PHE A 72 10.01 2.20 9.30
CA PHE A 72 8.61 2.50 9.02
C PHE A 72 8.04 1.62 7.92
N LEU A 73 8.78 1.45 6.81
CA LEU A 73 8.39 0.53 5.76
C LEU A 73 8.28 -0.90 6.28
N ALA A 74 9.29 -1.40 7.00
CA ALA A 74 9.30 -2.77 7.49
C ALA A 74 8.11 -3.06 8.41
N VAL A 75 7.79 -2.17 9.36
CA VAL A 75 6.70 -2.40 10.32
C VAL A 75 5.34 -2.46 9.61
N HIS A 76 5.08 -1.55 8.68
CA HIS A 76 3.77 -1.45 8.04
C HIS A 76 3.61 -2.49 6.92
N LEU A 77 4.57 -2.61 6.00
CA LEU A 77 4.47 -3.57 4.90
C LEU A 77 4.54 -5.02 5.37
N LEU A 78 5.27 -5.33 6.44
CA LEU A 78 5.35 -6.71 6.93
C LEU A 78 4.00 -7.21 7.41
N SER A 79 3.18 -6.35 8.03
CA SER A 79 1.82 -6.69 8.44
C SER A 79 0.98 -7.14 7.23
N ASP A 80 0.99 -6.35 6.16
CA ASP A 80 0.23 -6.64 4.94
C ASP A 80 0.72 -7.90 4.22
N VAL A 81 2.04 -8.06 4.14
CA VAL A 81 2.66 -9.23 3.53
C VAL A 81 2.32 -10.48 4.33
N VAL A 82 2.35 -10.43 5.67
CA VAL A 82 1.96 -11.56 6.53
C VAL A 82 0.48 -11.89 6.35
N HIS A 83 -0.41 -10.90 6.30
CA HIS A 83 -1.85 -11.12 6.05
C HIS A 83 -2.10 -11.72 4.66
N GLY A 84 -1.45 -11.20 3.62
CA GLY A 84 -1.52 -11.70 2.25
C GLY A 84 -0.99 -13.13 2.14
N LEU A 85 0.18 -13.43 2.71
CA LEU A 85 0.75 -14.79 2.71
C LEU A 85 -0.12 -15.77 3.49
N LYS A 86 -0.68 -15.37 4.64
CA LYS A 86 -1.59 -16.24 5.42
C LYS A 86 -2.82 -16.62 4.61
N LEU A 87 -3.35 -15.68 3.82
CA LEU A 87 -4.48 -15.93 2.93
C LEU A 87 -4.11 -16.91 1.81
N VAL A 88 -2.95 -16.71 1.16
CA VAL A 88 -2.43 -17.61 0.11
C VAL A 88 -2.12 -19.00 0.67
N TRP A 89 -1.49 -19.10 1.84
CA TRP A 89 -1.21 -20.38 2.51
C TRP A 89 -2.50 -21.12 2.82
N SER A 90 -3.56 -20.43 3.25
CA SER A 90 -4.84 -21.08 3.54
C SER A 90 -5.54 -21.63 2.29
N ALA A 91 -5.20 -21.13 1.09
CA ALA A 91 -5.93 -21.44 -0.14
C ALA A 91 -5.97 -22.94 -0.52
N PRO A 92 -4.87 -23.72 -0.46
CA PRO A 92 -4.89 -25.15 -0.80
C PRO A 92 -5.81 -26.01 0.08
N ARG A 93 -6.16 -25.53 1.28
CA ARG A 93 -7.09 -26.25 2.18
C ARG A 93 -8.51 -26.31 1.62
N TYR A 94 -8.84 -25.42 0.69
CA TYR A 94 -10.19 -25.32 0.10
C TYR A 94 -10.33 -26.09 -1.23
N GLY A 95 -9.33 -26.90 -1.60
CA GLY A 95 -9.36 -27.75 -2.80
C GLY A 95 -9.37 -26.96 -4.11
N LEU A 96 -9.91 -27.55 -5.18
CA LEU A 96 -10.00 -26.92 -6.52
C LEU A 96 -11.33 -26.15 -6.69
N SER A 97 -11.71 -25.36 -5.68
CA SER A 97 -12.98 -24.62 -5.66
C SER A 97 -12.80 -23.16 -6.08
N TRP A 98 -13.90 -22.51 -6.48
CA TRP A 98 -13.95 -21.06 -6.74
C TRP A 98 -13.42 -20.23 -5.56
N LYS A 99 -13.58 -20.73 -4.34
CA LYS A 99 -13.07 -20.09 -3.11
C LYS A 99 -11.54 -20.07 -3.03
N THR A 100 -10.88 -21.11 -3.51
CA THR A 100 -9.42 -21.13 -3.64
C THR A 100 -8.93 -20.03 -4.57
N CYS A 101 -9.62 -19.84 -5.70
CA CYS A 101 -9.31 -18.75 -6.63
C CYS A 101 -9.54 -17.38 -6.00
N GLN A 102 -10.63 -17.18 -5.25
CA GLN A 102 -10.90 -15.93 -4.53
C GLN A 102 -9.83 -15.63 -3.46
N CYS A 103 -9.38 -16.63 -2.68
CA CYS A 103 -8.34 -16.47 -1.68
C CYS A 103 -6.97 -16.16 -2.33
N LEU A 104 -6.61 -16.86 -3.40
CA LEU A 104 -5.37 -16.62 -4.14
C LEU A 104 -5.38 -15.23 -4.78
N PHE A 105 -6.48 -14.86 -5.44
CA PHE A 105 -6.63 -13.55 -6.08
C PHE A 105 -6.59 -12.41 -5.05
N GLY A 106 -7.36 -12.53 -3.96
CA GLY A 106 -7.35 -11.53 -2.88
C GLY A 106 -5.98 -11.39 -2.22
N GLY A 107 -5.27 -12.50 -2.00
CA GLY A 107 -3.92 -12.48 -1.42
C GLY A 107 -2.88 -11.89 -2.38
N LEU A 108 -2.98 -12.23 -3.67
CA LEU A 108 -2.12 -11.67 -4.71
C LEU A 108 -2.32 -10.16 -4.84
N CYS A 109 -3.58 -9.69 -4.87
CA CYS A 109 -3.90 -8.26 -4.93
C CYS A 109 -3.30 -7.49 -3.75
N LEU A 110 -3.45 -7.99 -2.52
CA LEU A 110 -2.85 -7.37 -1.33
C LEU A 110 -1.33 -7.28 -1.46
N CYS A 111 -0.66 -8.40 -1.78
CA CYS A 111 0.79 -8.42 -2.00
C CYS A 111 1.23 -7.47 -3.12
N SER A 112 0.47 -7.37 -4.21
CA SER A 112 0.77 -6.46 -5.32
C SER A 112 0.67 -4.99 -4.91
N ILE A 113 -0.35 -4.61 -4.13
CA ILE A 113 -0.50 -3.25 -3.62
C ILE A 113 0.64 -2.91 -2.66
N SER A 114 0.97 -3.80 -1.72
CA SER A 114 2.11 -3.60 -0.81
C SER A 114 3.43 -3.47 -1.57
N ALA A 115 3.63 -4.26 -2.64
CA ALA A 115 4.80 -4.12 -3.50
C ALA A 115 4.83 -2.80 -4.27
N LEU A 116 3.67 -2.33 -4.75
CA LEU A 116 3.54 -1.01 -5.38
C LEU A 116 3.85 0.11 -4.39
N ALA A 117 3.36 0.00 -3.15
CA ALA A 117 3.64 0.95 -2.08
C ALA A 117 5.12 1.00 -1.71
N LEU A 118 5.80 -0.16 -1.65
CA LEU A 118 7.25 -0.24 -1.47
C LEU A 118 7.95 0.51 -2.61
N TYR A 119 7.59 0.17 -3.84
CA TYR A 119 8.20 0.73 -5.04
C TYR A 119 8.02 2.25 -5.11
N SER A 120 6.79 2.74 -4.94
CA SER A 120 6.51 4.18 -4.93
C SER A 120 7.25 4.89 -3.80
N SER A 121 7.32 4.29 -2.60
CA SER A 121 8.02 4.87 -1.45
C SER A 121 9.51 4.99 -1.69
N VAL A 122 10.14 3.98 -2.28
CA VAL A 122 11.57 4.04 -2.62
C VAL A 122 11.82 5.05 -3.72
N VAL A 123 11.10 4.97 -4.84
CA VAL A 123 11.34 5.83 -6.01
C VAL A 123 11.06 7.31 -5.68
N TYR A 124 9.95 7.60 -5.00
CA TYR A 124 9.59 8.97 -4.64
C TYR A 124 10.57 9.59 -3.65
N ASN A 125 10.94 8.88 -2.58
CA ASN A 125 11.86 9.41 -1.59
C ASN A 125 13.29 9.56 -2.12
N VAL A 126 13.74 8.67 -3.01
CA VAL A 126 15.04 8.81 -3.68
C VAL A 126 15.04 10.04 -4.60
N ALA A 127 13.94 10.30 -5.30
CA ALA A 127 13.86 11.39 -6.27
C ALA A 127 13.72 12.79 -5.64
N ILE A 128 13.08 12.90 -4.47
CA ILE A 128 12.60 14.21 -3.96
C ILE A 128 13.22 14.61 -2.62
N SER A 129 13.54 13.67 -1.74
CA SER A 129 13.89 13.99 -0.34
C SER A 129 15.23 14.71 -0.22
N ARG A 130 15.23 15.96 0.29
CA ARG A 130 16.43 16.77 0.51
C ARG A 130 16.97 16.67 1.94
N SER A 131 16.10 16.34 2.90
CA SER A 131 16.43 16.23 4.32
C SER A 131 15.84 14.99 4.98
N ASN A 132 16.37 14.60 6.14
CA ASN A 132 15.84 13.48 6.92
C ASN A 132 14.37 13.67 7.31
N LEU A 133 13.96 14.90 7.61
CA LEU A 133 12.58 15.20 8.00
C LEU A 133 11.63 15.04 6.81
N GLU A 134 11.99 15.60 5.64
CA GLU A 134 11.21 15.43 4.41
C GLU A 134 11.06 13.96 4.04
N LEU A 135 12.13 13.18 4.17
CA LEU A 135 12.11 11.74 3.93
C LEU A 135 11.09 11.04 4.84
N ILE A 136 11.14 11.33 6.14
CA ILE A 136 10.22 10.73 7.11
C ILE A 136 8.78 11.15 6.81
N PHE A 137 8.51 12.44 6.58
CA PHE A 137 7.16 12.94 6.28
C PHE A 137 6.58 12.28 5.02
N ASN A 138 7.33 12.28 3.92
CA ASN A 138 6.91 11.66 2.66
C ASN A 138 6.61 10.17 2.83
N THR A 139 7.45 9.47 3.59
CA THR A 139 7.28 8.04 3.88
C THR A 139 6.03 7.78 4.71
N VAL A 140 5.79 8.57 5.76
CA VAL A 140 4.59 8.42 6.60
C VAL A 140 3.31 8.67 5.78
N ILE A 141 3.32 9.65 4.87
CA ILE A 141 2.17 9.92 4.00
C ILE A 141 1.91 8.73 3.05
N LEU A 142 2.95 8.19 2.43
CA LEU A 142 2.82 7.02 1.55
C LEU A 142 2.35 5.77 2.31
N LEU A 143 2.82 5.58 3.54
CA LEU A 143 2.35 4.51 4.43
C LEU A 143 0.90 4.70 4.86
N PHE A 144 0.47 5.94 5.10
CA PHE A 144 -0.94 6.24 5.38
C PHE A 144 -1.84 5.90 4.19
N VAL A 145 -1.39 6.15 2.96
CA VAL A 145 -2.10 5.72 1.75
C VAL A 145 -2.17 4.19 1.65
N ASN A 146 -1.10 3.50 2.06
CA ASN A 146 -1.08 2.04 2.10
C ASN A 146 -2.10 1.47 3.11
N GLU A 147 -2.24 2.08 4.30
CA GLU A 147 -3.25 1.67 5.31
C GLU A 147 -4.68 2.18 5.00
N LEU A 148 -4.90 2.86 3.88
CA LEU A 148 -6.17 3.52 3.59
C LEU A 148 -7.35 2.54 3.57
N ASP A 149 -7.15 1.30 3.09
CA ASP A 149 -8.18 0.27 3.10
C ASP A 149 -8.58 -0.15 4.51
N GLU A 150 -7.62 -0.28 5.43
CA GLU A 150 -7.89 -0.55 6.84
C GLU A 150 -8.65 0.59 7.51
N LYS A 151 -8.26 1.85 7.25
CA LYS A 151 -8.99 3.01 7.82
C LYS A 151 -10.40 3.13 7.24
N MET A 152 -10.58 2.84 5.95
CA MET A 152 -11.90 2.81 5.32
C MET A 152 -12.78 1.70 5.92
N TYR A 153 -12.22 0.54 6.21
CA TYR A 153 -12.93 -0.53 6.92
C TYR A 153 -13.44 -0.05 8.28
N SER A 154 -12.57 0.55 9.10
CA SER A 154 -12.96 1.07 10.43
C SER A 154 -14.01 2.19 10.35
N CYS A 155 -13.95 3.02 9.31
CA CYS A 155 -14.97 4.04 9.05
C CYS A 155 -16.33 3.40 8.73
N LEU A 156 -16.34 2.37 7.88
CA LEU A 156 -17.57 1.63 7.54
C LEU A 156 -18.15 0.88 8.73
N GLU A 157 -17.31 0.35 9.62
CA GLU A 157 -17.74 -0.25 10.89
C GLU A 157 -18.50 0.76 11.75
N THR A 158 -18.11 2.03 11.72
CA THR A 158 -18.80 3.09 12.47
C THR A 158 -20.11 3.51 11.80
N ILE A 159 -20.16 3.57 10.47
CA ILE A 159 -21.33 4.06 9.71
C ILE A 159 -22.43 2.99 9.62
N SER A 160 -22.05 1.74 9.34
CA SER A 160 -23.00 0.67 9.07
C SER A 160 -22.52 -0.65 9.71
N PRO A 161 -22.47 -0.72 11.06
CA PRO A 161 -21.96 -1.88 11.78
C PRO A 161 -22.75 -3.17 11.46
N THR A 162 -24.08 -3.08 11.36
CA THR A 162 -24.93 -4.26 11.13
C THR A 162 -24.66 -4.95 9.80
N TRP A 163 -24.45 -4.18 8.72
CA TRP A 163 -24.12 -4.76 7.41
C TRP A 163 -22.72 -5.40 7.42
N LEU A 164 -21.78 -4.78 8.13
CA LEU A 164 -20.41 -5.25 8.23
C LEU A 164 -20.33 -6.55 9.03
N GLU A 165 -21.00 -6.63 10.18
CA GLU A 165 -21.12 -7.83 11.01
C GLU A 165 -21.73 -8.98 10.21
N MET A 166 -22.86 -8.75 9.53
CA MET A 166 -23.47 -9.77 8.67
C MET A 166 -22.51 -10.26 7.58
N THR A 167 -21.74 -9.36 6.97
CA THR A 167 -20.77 -9.72 5.93
C THR A 167 -19.60 -10.53 6.51
N SER A 168 -19.08 -10.12 7.67
CA SER A 168 -18.03 -10.83 8.41
C SER A 168 -18.49 -12.23 8.82
N ASP A 169 -19.71 -12.36 9.33
CA ASP A 169 -20.25 -13.64 9.79
C ASP A 169 -20.51 -14.58 8.62
N ASN A 170 -21.00 -14.08 7.48
CA ASN A 170 -21.14 -14.86 6.26
C ASN A 170 -19.79 -15.39 5.75
N ILE A 171 -18.74 -14.57 5.82
CA ILE A 171 -17.37 -14.99 5.51
C ILE A 171 -16.97 -16.10 6.47
N LYS A 172 -17.01 -15.86 7.80
CA LYS A 172 -16.62 -16.86 8.82
C LYS A 172 -17.39 -18.17 8.68
N ALA A 173 -18.71 -18.13 8.49
CA ALA A 173 -19.54 -19.32 8.29
C ALA A 173 -19.15 -20.11 7.04
N THR A 174 -18.86 -19.41 5.93
CA THR A 174 -18.37 -20.04 4.69
C THR A 174 -17.04 -20.77 4.93
N PHE A 175 -16.13 -20.17 5.69
CA PHE A 175 -14.82 -20.76 5.98
C PHE A 175 -14.84 -21.85 7.07
N SER A 176 -15.75 -21.77 8.05
CA SER A 176 -15.94 -22.80 9.09
C SER A 176 -16.49 -24.09 8.49
N ASN A 177 -17.58 -24.01 7.72
CA ASN A 177 -18.22 -25.18 7.10
C ASN A 177 -17.28 -25.94 6.15
N THR A 178 -16.23 -25.29 5.65
CA THR A 178 -15.24 -25.92 4.77
C THR A 178 -14.09 -26.58 5.53
N ASN A 179 -13.86 -26.22 6.81
CA ASN A 179 -12.82 -26.85 7.64
C ASN A 179 -13.30 -28.15 8.33
N ASP A 180 -14.62 -28.39 8.38
CA ASP A 180 -15.23 -29.59 8.97
C ASP A 180 -15.46 -30.74 7.96
N LEU A 181 -15.00 -30.56 6.70
CA LEU A 181 -15.02 -31.51 5.59
C LEU A 181 -13.60 -32.03 5.30
#